data_AF-A0AA39AE82-F1
#
_entry.id   AF-A0AA39AE82-F1
#
_cell.length_a   1.000
_cell.length_b   1.000
_cell.length_c   1.000
_cell.angle_alpha   90.00
_cell.angle_beta   90.00
_cell.angle_gamma   90.00
#
_symmetry.space_group_name_H-M   'P 1'
#
loop_
_entity.id
_entity.type
_entity.pdbx_description
1 polymer ?
#
loop_
_entity_poly.entity_id
_entity_poly.type
_entity_poly.pdbx_seq_one_letter_code
_entity_poly.pdbx_strand_id
1 'polypeptide(L)'
;MGHGEKGRPSKRHKSSSKDEHKNPVVEDEDAYYGEEFEDDYRDGEKEGKKRDFTKLELKVDHSNRPLWACADGRIFLETFSPLYKQAYDFLIAIAEPVCRPESMHEYNLTPHSLYAAVSVGLETETIIAVLSKLSKTKLPKEMIDFIHASTANYGKVKLVLKKNRYFVESPFPEVLKTLLRDEVISRSRISHEGSNGNDGFTISKTVGEIEGRHDELINEAELAAAAEEKETHSFEVDPAQVENVKQRCLPNALNYPMLEEYDFRNDTVNPDLDMELKPQAQPRPYQEKSLSKMFGNGRARSGIIVLPCGAGKSLVGVSAACRIRKSCLCLATNAVSVDQWAFQFKLWSTIRDEQICRFTSDSKERFRGNAGVVVTTYNMVAFGGKRSEESEKIIEEIRNREWGLLLMDEVHVVPAHMFRKVISITKSHCKLGLTATLVREDERITDLNFLIGPKLYEANWLDLVKGGFIANVQCAEVWCPMTKEFFAEYLKKENSKKKQALYVMNPNKFRACEFLIRFHEQQRGDKIIVFADNLFALTEYAMKLRKPMIYGATRLSMDIYHLLELVFPCAVSHQ
;
A
#
# COMPACT_ATOMS: atom_id res chain seq x y z
N MET A 1 94.40 -18.89 24.06
CA MET A 1 94.26 -18.08 22.83
C MET A 1 92.79 -17.67 22.73
N GLY A 2 92.48 -16.42 22.36
CA GLY A 2 91.11 -15.88 22.31
C GLY A 2 90.35 -16.28 21.02
N HIS A 3 89.16 -15.73 20.70
CA HIS A 3 88.39 -14.62 21.30
C HIS A 3 86.86 -14.78 21.05
N GLY A 4 86.04 -14.21 21.96
CA GLY A 4 84.79 -13.43 21.72
C GLY A 4 83.48 -14.18 21.41
N GLU A 5 82.44 -14.22 22.27
CA GLU A 5 81.46 -13.15 22.61
C GLU A 5 80.56 -12.71 21.42
N LYS A 6 79.21 -12.70 21.40
CA LYS A 6 78.07 -12.92 22.35
C LYS A 6 76.91 -13.65 21.58
N GLY A 7 75.78 -14.14 22.14
CA GLY A 7 75.18 -14.07 23.49
C GLY A 7 73.88 -14.93 23.62
N ARG A 8 72.88 -14.45 24.38
CA ARG A 8 71.52 -15.02 24.66
C ARG A 8 70.58 -13.88 25.16
N PRO A 9 69.25 -13.99 25.45
CA PRO A 9 68.41 -15.16 25.89
C PRO A 9 67.05 -15.33 25.13
N SER A 10 66.32 -16.46 25.10
CA SER A 10 65.73 -17.39 26.12
C SER A 10 64.35 -17.00 26.72
N LYS A 11 63.31 -17.81 26.42
CA LYS A 11 62.19 -18.33 27.28
C LYS A 11 61.26 -19.16 26.37
N ARG A 12 61.18 -20.51 26.47
CA ARG A 12 60.27 -21.32 27.33
C ARG A 12 58.82 -20.80 27.34
N HIS A 13 57.78 -21.58 27.01
CA HIS A 13 57.50 -22.93 27.53
C HIS A 13 56.81 -23.95 26.57
N LYS A 14 57.15 -25.23 26.79
CA LYS A 14 56.47 -26.51 26.47
C LYS A 14 55.10 -26.52 25.75
N SER A 15 55.02 -27.32 24.69
CA SER A 15 53.87 -28.19 24.38
C SER A 15 54.28 -29.36 23.48
N SER A 16 54.26 -30.60 23.99
CA SER A 16 54.20 -31.84 23.19
C SER A 16 53.97 -33.08 24.06
N SER A 17 52.72 -33.54 24.08
CA SER A 17 52.35 -34.91 24.43
C SER A 17 51.01 -35.22 23.78
N LYS A 18 51.04 -36.23 22.90
CA LYS A 18 49.92 -36.99 22.36
C LYS A 18 48.99 -37.53 23.47
N ASP A 19 47.72 -37.92 23.25
CA ASP A 19 46.97 -38.23 22.02
C ASP A 19 45.46 -37.89 22.21
N GLU A 20 44.63 -38.27 21.23
CA GLU A 20 43.16 -38.50 21.28
C GLU A 20 42.18 -37.42 20.78
N HIS A 21 41.55 -37.78 19.65
CA HIS A 21 40.16 -37.51 19.24
C HIS A 21 39.57 -36.09 19.41
N LYS A 22 39.60 -35.31 18.31
CA LYS A 22 38.52 -34.39 17.94
C LYS A 22 38.52 -34.11 16.44
N ASN A 23 37.40 -34.39 15.77
CA ASN A 23 37.18 -34.00 14.38
C ASN A 23 37.16 -32.47 14.25
N PRO A 24 37.74 -31.88 13.20
CA PRO A 24 37.45 -30.49 12.85
C PRO A 24 36.02 -30.41 12.30
N VAL A 25 35.19 -29.55 12.89
CA VAL A 25 33.90 -29.19 12.32
C VAL A 25 34.17 -28.37 11.06
N VAL A 26 33.86 -28.94 9.90
CA VAL A 26 33.65 -28.19 8.68
C VAL A 26 32.22 -27.66 8.73
N GLU A 27 32.03 -26.38 8.41
CA GLU A 27 30.71 -25.76 8.33
C GLU A 27 30.01 -26.24 7.05
N ASP A 28 29.20 -27.30 7.17
CA ASP A 28 28.40 -27.86 6.07
C ASP A 28 27.20 -26.94 5.73
N GLU A 29 27.41 -25.97 4.85
CA GLU A 29 26.34 -25.28 4.11
C GLU A 29 25.69 -26.21 3.03
N ASP A 30 25.12 -27.34 3.43
CA ASP A 30 24.41 -28.26 2.51
C ASP A 30 23.32 -29.13 3.19
N ALA A 31 22.43 -28.51 3.96
CA ALA A 31 21.24 -29.15 4.53
C ALA A 31 19.94 -28.45 4.08
N TYR A 32 19.65 -28.46 2.77
CA TYR A 32 18.41 -27.88 2.22
C TYR A 32 17.81 -28.70 1.06
N TYR A 33 17.60 -30.00 1.25
CA TYR A 33 16.69 -30.84 0.43
C TYR A 33 16.34 -32.11 1.23
N GLY A 34 15.33 -32.01 2.09
CA GLY A 34 14.94 -33.11 2.96
C GLY A 34 13.81 -32.81 3.94
N GLU A 35 12.99 -31.80 3.67
CA GLU A 35 11.68 -31.66 4.32
C GLU A 35 10.64 -32.22 3.34
N GLU A 36 9.86 -33.18 3.85
CA GLU A 36 8.65 -33.66 3.20
C GLU A 36 7.65 -32.50 3.13
N PHE A 37 6.70 -32.54 2.19
CA PHE A 37 5.63 -31.54 2.13
C PHE A 37 4.71 -31.71 3.36
N GLU A 38 5.08 -31.09 4.48
CA GLU A 38 4.09 -30.66 5.46
C GLU A 38 3.34 -29.49 4.83
N ASP A 39 2.14 -29.78 4.32
CA ASP A 39 1.16 -28.76 3.98
C ASP A 39 0.88 -27.94 5.26
N ASP A 40 1.50 -26.76 5.38
CA ASP A 40 1.25 -25.82 6.49
C ASP A 40 -0.13 -25.15 6.32
N TYR A 41 -1.17 -25.99 6.45
CA TYR A 41 -2.49 -25.57 6.81
C TYR A 41 -2.40 -24.83 8.14
N ARG A 42 -2.53 -23.50 8.09
CA ARG A 42 -2.86 -22.68 9.25
C ARG A 42 -4.28 -22.97 9.77
N ASP A 43 -4.46 -24.16 10.30
CA ASP A 43 -5.57 -24.59 11.15
C ASP A 43 -5.06 -25.64 12.14
N GLY A 44 -4.03 -25.26 12.91
CA GLY A 44 -3.58 -26.01 14.07
C GLY A 44 -4.75 -26.25 15.04
N GLU A 45 -5.16 -27.51 15.13
CA GLU A 45 -6.17 -28.04 16.06
C GLU A 45 -7.59 -27.45 16.00
N LYS A 46 -8.17 -27.32 14.79
CA LYS A 46 -9.64 -27.41 14.62
C LYS A 46 -10.05 -28.31 13.46
N GLU A 47 -9.75 -29.61 13.58
CA GLU A 47 -10.41 -30.64 12.79
C GLU A 47 -11.93 -30.41 12.73
N GLY A 48 -12.48 -30.35 11.51
CA GLY A 48 -13.83 -30.83 11.25
C GLY A 48 -15.01 -30.17 11.99
N LYS A 49 -14.87 -28.98 12.60
CA LYS A 49 -16.05 -28.17 12.99
C LYS A 49 -16.79 -27.71 11.73
N LYS A 50 -17.65 -28.59 11.20
CA LYS A 50 -18.74 -28.24 10.28
C LYS A 50 -19.44 -27.02 10.88
N ARG A 51 -19.28 -25.86 10.24
CA ARG A 51 -19.82 -24.59 10.73
C ARG A 51 -21.34 -24.65 10.55
N ASP A 52 -22.02 -25.03 11.63
CA ASP A 52 -23.46 -25.26 11.60
C ASP A 52 -24.21 -23.92 11.62
N PHE A 53 -24.62 -23.50 10.43
CA PHE A 53 -25.47 -22.32 10.21
C PHE A 53 -26.97 -22.67 10.13
N THR A 54 -27.40 -23.87 10.54
CA THR A 54 -28.82 -24.30 10.51
C THR A 54 -29.74 -23.39 11.34
N LYS A 55 -29.18 -22.64 12.30
CA LYS A 55 -29.89 -21.63 13.11
C LYS A 55 -30.20 -20.31 12.36
N LEU A 56 -29.69 -20.11 11.15
CA LEU A 56 -29.97 -18.91 10.36
C LEU A 56 -31.39 -18.97 9.77
N GLU A 57 -32.32 -18.21 10.36
CA GLU A 57 -33.68 -18.11 9.85
C GLU A 57 -33.72 -17.42 8.48
N LEU A 58 -34.22 -18.13 7.47
CA LEU A 58 -34.42 -17.64 6.12
C LEU A 58 -35.64 -16.70 6.06
N LYS A 59 -35.53 -15.59 5.33
CA LYS A 59 -36.65 -14.65 5.11
C LYS A 59 -37.56 -15.17 4.00
N VAL A 60 -38.85 -14.82 4.05
CA VAL A 60 -39.86 -15.27 3.07
C VAL A 60 -39.51 -14.82 1.63
N ASP A 61 -38.87 -13.66 1.48
CA ASP A 61 -38.46 -13.05 0.21
C ASP A 61 -36.97 -13.31 -0.14
N HIS A 62 -36.39 -14.40 0.37
CA HIS A 62 -34.98 -14.76 0.16
C HIS A 62 -34.57 -14.90 -1.31
N SER A 63 -35.49 -15.19 -2.24
CA SER A 63 -35.17 -15.27 -3.67
C SER A 63 -34.68 -13.94 -4.26
N ASN A 64 -35.13 -12.82 -3.68
CA ASN A 64 -34.96 -11.48 -4.27
C ASN A 64 -33.79 -10.71 -3.67
N ARG A 65 -33.03 -11.34 -2.76
CA ARG A 65 -31.99 -10.71 -1.93
C ARG A 65 -30.62 -11.29 -2.27
N PRO A 66 -29.56 -10.49 -2.48
CA PRO A 66 -28.29 -11.02 -3.02
C PRO A 66 -27.30 -11.56 -1.98
N LEU A 67 -27.50 -11.35 -0.67
CA LEU A 67 -26.50 -11.66 0.36
C LEU A 67 -26.88 -12.84 1.27
N TRP A 68 -25.86 -13.59 1.71
CA TRP A 68 -25.91 -14.40 2.93
C TRP A 68 -24.97 -13.80 3.97
N ALA A 69 -25.48 -13.49 5.17
CA ALA A 69 -24.68 -13.01 6.30
C ALA A 69 -24.53 -14.13 7.36
N CYS A 70 -23.30 -14.53 7.63
CA CYS A 70 -22.95 -15.62 8.55
C CYS A 70 -22.46 -15.09 9.92
N ALA A 71 -22.74 -15.82 11.01
CA ALA A 71 -22.44 -15.36 12.37
C ALA A 71 -20.92 -15.19 12.67
N ASP A 72 -20.04 -15.70 11.80
CA ASP A 72 -18.58 -15.56 11.90
C ASP A 72 -18.03 -14.32 11.15
N GLY A 73 -18.90 -13.40 10.70
CA GLY A 73 -18.51 -12.17 10.00
C GLY A 73 -18.40 -12.31 8.49
N ARG A 74 -18.53 -13.53 7.94
CA ARG A 74 -18.49 -13.78 6.51
C ARG A 74 -19.79 -13.35 5.83
N ILE A 75 -19.66 -12.83 4.61
CA ILE A 75 -20.76 -12.45 3.73
C ILE A 75 -20.52 -13.04 2.35
N PHE A 76 -21.49 -13.80 1.84
CA PHE A 76 -21.50 -14.26 0.45
C PHE A 76 -22.43 -13.37 -0.39
N LEU A 77 -22.00 -13.01 -1.60
CA LEU A 77 -22.72 -12.17 -2.55
C LEU A 77 -22.92 -12.89 -3.89
N GLU A 78 -24.19 -13.06 -4.29
CA GLU A 78 -24.61 -13.61 -5.58
C GLU A 78 -24.44 -12.57 -6.71
N THR A 79 -23.59 -12.87 -7.69
CA THR A 79 -23.28 -11.93 -8.80
C THR A 79 -24.38 -11.85 -9.86
N PHE A 80 -25.22 -12.88 -9.94
CA PHE A 80 -26.32 -13.02 -10.90
C PHE A 80 -27.63 -12.34 -10.45
N SER A 81 -27.67 -11.76 -9.24
CA SER A 81 -28.84 -11.03 -8.75
C SER A 81 -28.98 -9.66 -9.43
N PRO A 82 -30.20 -9.18 -9.77
CA PRO A 82 -30.40 -7.82 -10.29
C PRO A 82 -29.98 -6.73 -9.29
N LEU A 83 -29.91 -7.04 -7.99
CA LEU A 83 -29.41 -6.14 -6.95
C LEU A 83 -27.90 -6.22 -6.72
N TYR A 84 -27.16 -7.03 -7.50
CA TYR A 84 -25.72 -7.22 -7.39
C TYR A 84 -24.97 -5.89 -7.31
N LYS A 85 -25.20 -4.95 -8.24
CA LYS A 85 -24.46 -3.68 -8.28
C LYS A 85 -24.60 -2.86 -6.99
N GLN A 86 -25.80 -2.82 -6.40
CA GLN A 86 -26.05 -2.09 -5.15
C GLN A 86 -25.39 -2.78 -3.96
N ALA A 87 -25.50 -4.12 -3.88
CA ALA A 87 -24.89 -4.91 -2.82
C ALA A 87 -23.35 -4.93 -2.90
N TYR A 88 -22.79 -5.03 -4.10
CA TYR A 88 -21.36 -4.91 -4.38
C TYR A 88 -20.82 -3.55 -3.92
N ASP A 89 -21.45 -2.46 -4.34
CA ASP A 89 -21.01 -1.10 -3.99
C ASP A 89 -21.05 -0.84 -2.48
N PHE A 90 -22.05 -1.41 -1.79
CA PHE A 90 -22.15 -1.41 -0.33
C PHE A 90 -21.06 -2.26 0.34
N LEU A 91 -20.84 -3.51 -0.11
CA LEU A 91 -19.82 -4.39 0.48
C LEU A 91 -18.39 -3.87 0.32
N ILE A 92 -18.04 -3.20 -0.79
CA ILE A 92 -16.72 -2.54 -0.92
C ILE A 92 -16.51 -1.44 0.13
N ALA A 93 -17.58 -0.85 0.67
CA ALA A 93 -17.48 0.16 1.71
C ALA A 93 -17.38 -0.43 3.12
N ILE A 94 -17.98 -1.60 3.38
CA ILE A 94 -18.12 -2.17 4.74
C ILE A 94 -17.32 -3.43 5.02
N ALA A 95 -16.77 -4.10 4.01
CA ALA A 95 -16.16 -5.42 4.13
C ALA A 95 -14.91 -5.58 3.25
N GLU A 96 -14.02 -6.50 3.63
CA GLU A 96 -12.87 -6.89 2.82
C GLU A 96 -13.21 -8.11 1.93
N PRO A 97 -12.87 -8.10 0.62
CA PRO A 97 -13.08 -9.26 -0.24
C PRO A 97 -12.06 -10.35 0.10
N VAL A 98 -12.54 -11.60 0.20
CA VAL A 98 -11.73 -12.80 0.37
C VAL A 98 -11.53 -13.48 -0.99
N CYS A 99 -12.62 -13.74 -1.71
CA CYS A 99 -12.56 -14.25 -3.08
C CYS A 99 -13.66 -13.64 -3.97
N ARG A 100 -13.39 -13.56 -5.28
CA ARG A 100 -14.30 -13.01 -6.30
C ARG A 100 -14.36 -13.88 -7.56
N PRO A 101 -14.79 -15.15 -7.47
CA PRO A 101 -15.08 -15.96 -8.65
C PRO A 101 -16.36 -15.48 -9.34
N GLU A 102 -16.60 -15.92 -10.57
CA GLU A 102 -17.62 -15.35 -11.45
C GLU A 102 -19.06 -15.33 -10.89
N SER A 103 -19.46 -16.32 -10.09
CA SER A 103 -20.85 -16.51 -9.64
C SER A 103 -21.15 -16.06 -8.20
N MET A 104 -20.18 -16.14 -7.30
CA MET A 104 -20.37 -16.02 -5.84
C MET A 104 -19.15 -15.40 -5.18
N HIS A 105 -19.22 -14.14 -4.78
CA HIS A 105 -18.12 -13.49 -4.05
C HIS A 105 -18.19 -13.80 -2.55
N GLU A 106 -17.03 -13.94 -1.90
CA GLU A 106 -16.90 -14.01 -0.45
C GLU A 106 -16.23 -12.74 0.08
N TYR A 107 -16.83 -12.16 1.12
CA TYR A 107 -16.33 -11.01 1.85
C TYR A 107 -16.27 -11.33 3.35
N ASN A 108 -15.46 -10.60 4.09
CA ASN A 108 -15.33 -10.71 5.53
C ASN A 108 -15.46 -9.33 6.20
N LEU A 109 -16.27 -9.25 7.26
CA LEU A 109 -16.34 -8.07 8.12
C LEU A 109 -15.17 -8.07 9.09
N THR A 110 -14.26 -7.10 8.94
CA THR A 110 -13.17 -6.84 9.87
C THR A 110 -13.45 -5.53 10.63
N PRO A 111 -12.90 -5.32 11.85
CA PRO A 111 -13.01 -4.03 12.52
C PRO A 111 -12.46 -2.89 11.64
N HIS A 112 -11.35 -3.14 10.93
CA HIS A 112 -10.73 -2.19 10.00
C HIS A 112 -11.64 -1.79 8.82
N SER A 113 -12.41 -2.73 8.27
CA SER A 113 -13.38 -2.45 7.21
C SER A 113 -14.57 -1.63 7.70
N LEU A 114 -15.07 -1.90 8.91
CA LEU A 114 -16.13 -1.10 9.55
C LEU A 114 -15.64 0.30 9.94
N TYR A 115 -14.39 0.44 10.38
CA TYR A 115 -13.74 1.74 10.54
C TYR A 115 -13.67 2.52 9.23
N ALA A 116 -13.29 1.87 8.12
CA ALA A 116 -13.30 2.51 6.80
C ALA A 116 -14.73 2.94 6.38
N ALA A 117 -15.76 2.14 6.70
CA ALA A 117 -17.16 2.48 6.41
C ALA A 117 -17.62 3.75 7.15
N VAL A 118 -17.37 3.83 8.46
CA VAL A 118 -17.82 4.96 9.28
C VAL A 118 -17.02 6.23 8.94
N SER A 119 -15.75 6.14 8.54
CA SER A 119 -15.03 7.34 8.04
C SER A 119 -15.63 7.85 6.73
N VAL A 120 -16.08 6.97 5.83
CA VAL A 120 -16.80 7.38 4.62
C VAL A 120 -18.09 8.14 4.95
N GLY A 121 -18.63 7.99 6.16
CA GLY A 121 -19.85 8.66 6.64
C GLY A 121 -21.05 7.72 6.76
N LEU A 122 -20.84 6.41 6.73
CA LEU A 122 -21.91 5.42 6.93
C LEU A 122 -22.19 5.25 8.43
N GLU A 123 -23.41 5.60 8.85
CA GLU A 123 -23.87 5.39 10.23
C GLU A 123 -24.08 3.90 10.54
N THR A 124 -23.85 3.52 11.80
CA THR A 124 -24.00 2.15 12.30
C THR A 124 -25.38 1.56 11.98
N GLU A 125 -26.45 2.30 12.27
CA GLU A 125 -27.83 1.87 12.01
C GLU A 125 -28.09 1.70 10.51
N THR A 126 -27.54 2.59 9.68
CA THR A 126 -27.64 2.49 8.21
C THR A 126 -26.92 1.23 7.69
N ILE A 127 -25.75 0.89 8.23
CA ILE A 127 -25.03 -0.35 7.88
C ILE A 127 -25.90 -1.58 8.21
N ILE A 128 -26.44 -1.65 9.44
CA ILE A 128 -27.27 -2.78 9.89
C ILE A 128 -28.58 -2.87 9.08
N ALA A 129 -29.24 -1.75 8.82
CA ALA A 129 -30.48 -1.68 8.05
C ALA A 129 -30.28 -2.13 6.59
N VAL A 130 -29.24 -1.65 5.91
CA VAL A 130 -28.93 -2.04 4.52
C VAL A 130 -28.50 -3.50 4.44
N LEU A 131 -27.65 -3.97 5.35
CA LEU A 131 -27.25 -5.38 5.42
C LEU A 131 -28.45 -6.29 5.66
N SER A 132 -29.37 -5.91 6.55
CA SER A 132 -30.62 -6.64 6.78
C SER A 132 -31.55 -6.60 5.56
N LYS A 133 -31.61 -5.48 4.83
CA LYS A 133 -32.39 -5.36 3.59
C LYS A 133 -31.85 -6.23 2.45
N LEU A 134 -30.54 -6.43 2.39
CA LEU A 134 -29.89 -7.22 1.33
C LEU A 134 -29.64 -8.70 1.71
N SER A 135 -29.66 -9.06 2.99
CA SER A 135 -29.47 -10.45 3.45
C SER A 135 -30.73 -11.31 3.34
N LYS A 136 -30.57 -12.50 2.71
CA LYS A 136 -31.54 -13.61 2.64
C LYS A 136 -31.92 -14.15 4.01
N THR A 137 -30.98 -14.16 4.95
CA THR A 137 -31.18 -14.61 6.33
C THR A 137 -31.49 -13.42 7.24
N LYS A 138 -32.14 -13.66 8.39
CA LYS A 138 -32.11 -12.70 9.51
C LYS A 138 -30.67 -12.53 9.97
N LEU A 139 -30.27 -11.30 10.28
CA LEU A 139 -28.91 -11.03 10.76
C LEU A 139 -28.70 -11.70 12.14
N PRO A 140 -27.60 -12.42 12.35
CA PRO A 140 -27.21 -12.93 13.67
C PRO A 140 -27.02 -11.78 14.66
N LYS A 141 -27.35 -12.02 15.93
CA LYS A 141 -27.12 -11.02 16.99
C LYS A 141 -25.63 -10.74 17.16
N GLU A 142 -24.83 -11.81 17.07
CA GLU A 142 -23.37 -11.79 17.14
C GLU A 142 -22.75 -10.81 16.12
N MET A 143 -23.33 -10.72 14.91
CA MET A 143 -22.89 -9.78 13.87
C MET A 143 -23.33 -8.35 14.18
N ILE A 144 -24.54 -8.15 14.70
CA ILE A 144 -25.06 -6.83 15.09
C ILE A 144 -24.23 -6.27 16.25
N ASP A 145 -24.02 -7.07 17.29
CA ASP A 145 -23.21 -6.74 18.47
C ASP A 145 -21.77 -6.42 18.06
N PHE A 146 -21.17 -7.19 17.14
CA PHE A 146 -19.85 -6.92 16.57
C PHE A 146 -19.79 -5.59 15.79
N ILE A 147 -20.82 -5.28 14.99
CA ILE A 147 -20.90 -4.00 14.27
C ILE A 147 -21.00 -2.84 15.26
N HIS A 148 -21.89 -2.88 16.26
CA HIS A 148 -21.97 -1.83 17.29
C HIS A 148 -20.68 -1.68 18.08
N ALA A 149 -20.08 -2.78 18.57
CA ALA A 149 -18.85 -2.75 19.36
C ALA A 149 -17.67 -2.18 18.56
N SER A 150 -17.60 -2.47 17.26
CA SER A 150 -16.60 -1.90 16.37
C SER A 150 -16.86 -0.42 16.12
N THR A 151 -18.05 -0.02 15.68
CA THR A 151 -18.30 1.37 15.25
C THR A 151 -18.41 2.37 16.41
N ALA A 152 -18.84 1.94 17.60
CA ALA A 152 -19.13 2.84 18.73
C ALA A 152 -17.93 3.68 19.21
N ASN A 153 -16.69 3.22 19.03
CA ASN A 153 -15.50 3.98 19.42
C ASN A 153 -14.85 4.76 18.28
N TYR A 154 -15.36 4.60 17.06
CA TYR A 154 -14.79 5.20 15.87
C TYR A 154 -15.09 6.70 15.75
N GLY A 155 -14.24 7.45 15.06
CA GLY A 155 -14.46 8.88 14.74
C GLY A 155 -14.38 9.84 15.93
N LYS A 156 -14.31 9.32 17.16
CA LYS A 156 -14.21 10.08 18.40
C LYS A 156 -12.87 10.80 18.57
N VAL A 157 -11.82 10.37 17.89
CA VAL A 157 -10.45 10.92 18.03
C VAL A 157 -9.86 11.23 16.65
N LYS A 158 -9.40 12.47 16.47
CA LYS A 158 -8.71 12.91 15.25
C LYS A 158 -7.27 13.28 15.59
N LEU A 159 -6.36 12.99 14.68
CA LEU A 159 -4.98 13.45 14.74
C LEU A 159 -4.79 14.49 13.64
N VAL A 160 -4.49 15.72 14.01
CA VAL A 160 -4.40 16.86 13.09
C VAL A 160 -3.02 17.50 13.21
N LEU A 161 -2.36 17.73 12.07
CA LEU A 161 -1.11 18.48 11.99
C LEU A 161 -1.47 19.97 11.80
N LYS A 162 -1.00 20.85 12.70
CA LYS A 162 -1.19 22.31 12.59
C LYS A 162 0.12 23.01 12.93
N LYS A 163 0.63 23.87 12.02
CA LYS A 163 1.89 24.64 12.23
C LYS A 163 3.04 23.75 12.73
N ASN A 164 3.27 22.65 12.02
CA ASN A 164 4.37 21.71 12.21
C ASN A 164 4.34 20.86 13.51
N ARG A 165 3.19 20.90 14.21
CA ARG A 165 2.91 20.23 15.50
C ARG A 165 1.68 19.32 15.38
N TYR A 166 1.69 18.19 16.08
CA TYR A 166 0.58 17.25 16.07
C TYR A 166 -0.35 17.51 17.26
N PHE A 167 -1.65 17.58 16.98
CA PHE A 167 -2.72 17.73 17.96
C PHE A 167 -3.66 16.54 17.91
N VAL A 168 -4.03 16.05 19.08
CA VAL A 168 -5.10 15.04 19.23
C VAL A 168 -6.37 15.81 19.59
N GLU A 169 -7.37 15.74 18.71
CA GLU A 169 -8.62 16.50 18.83
C GLU A 169 -9.82 15.57 19.01
N SER A 170 -10.77 15.97 19.86
CA SER A 170 -12.05 15.27 20.05
C SER A 170 -13.18 16.23 20.42
N PRO A 171 -14.41 16.01 19.93
CA PRO A 171 -15.61 16.66 20.47
C PRO A 171 -16.08 16.04 21.81
N PHE A 172 -15.42 14.99 22.32
CA PHE A 172 -15.78 14.29 23.56
C PHE A 172 -14.66 14.39 24.60
N PRO A 173 -14.75 15.30 25.60
CA PRO A 173 -13.72 15.49 26.63
C PRO A 173 -13.36 14.20 27.38
N GLU A 174 -14.35 13.37 27.67
CA GLU A 174 -14.17 12.11 28.41
C GLU A 174 -13.30 11.09 27.66
N VAL A 175 -13.29 11.13 26.33
CA VAL A 175 -12.41 10.27 25.51
C VAL A 175 -10.96 10.73 25.65
N LEU A 176 -10.69 12.04 25.58
CA LEU A 176 -9.35 12.59 25.80
C LEU A 176 -8.86 12.36 27.23
N LYS A 177 -9.73 12.52 28.23
CA LYS A 177 -9.43 12.18 29.64
C LYS A 177 -9.10 10.69 29.80
N THR A 178 -9.76 9.82 29.05
CA THR A 178 -9.47 8.37 29.03
C THR A 178 -8.11 8.09 28.37
N LEU A 179 -7.81 8.72 27.23
CA LEU A 179 -6.50 8.59 26.57
C LEU A 179 -5.36 9.08 27.45
N LEU A 180 -5.53 10.20 28.17
CA LEU A 180 -4.52 10.76 29.06
C LEU A 180 -4.30 9.97 30.36
N ARG A 181 -5.12 8.95 30.66
CA ARG A 181 -4.83 7.97 31.73
C ARG A 181 -3.78 6.94 31.32
N ASP A 182 -3.52 6.75 30.03
CA ASP A 182 -2.44 5.87 29.56
C ASP A 182 -1.08 6.54 29.74
N GLU A 183 -0.14 5.85 30.39
CA GLU A 183 1.19 6.40 30.69
C GLU A 183 1.98 6.80 29.44
N VAL A 184 1.82 6.08 28.32
CA VAL A 184 2.56 6.36 27.08
C VAL A 184 2.03 7.64 26.44
N ILE A 185 0.70 7.78 26.37
CA ILE A 185 0.07 8.99 25.82
C ILE A 185 0.35 10.20 26.72
N SER A 186 0.23 10.04 28.04
CA SER A 186 0.50 11.11 29.00
C SER A 186 1.96 11.60 28.93
N ARG A 187 2.95 10.71 28.77
CA ARG A 187 4.37 11.09 28.60
C ARG A 187 4.66 11.74 27.24
N SER A 188 3.81 11.50 26.24
CA SER A 188 3.97 12.04 24.88
C SER A 188 3.37 13.45 24.70
N ARG A 189 2.68 13.98 25.72
CA ARG A 189 2.02 15.30 25.69
C ARG A 189 3.05 16.42 25.89
N ILE A 190 2.98 17.43 25.02
CA ILE A 190 3.69 18.70 25.23
C ILE A 190 2.77 19.63 26.02
N SER A 191 3.26 20.12 27.17
CA SER A 191 2.56 21.09 28.02
C SER A 191 3.19 22.47 27.85
N HIS A 192 2.43 23.45 27.38
CA HIS A 192 2.84 24.87 27.35
C HIS A 192 2.36 25.59 28.62
N GLU A 193 3.26 26.34 29.26
CA GLU A 193 3.08 27.04 30.56
C GLU A 193 2.11 28.25 30.53
N GLY A 194 1.10 28.25 29.65
CA GLY A 194 0.17 29.38 29.45
C GLY A 194 -1.30 29.01 29.29
N SER A 195 -1.69 27.78 29.61
CA SER A 195 -3.06 27.29 29.39
C SER A 195 -4.01 27.64 30.54
N ASN A 196 -4.73 28.77 30.44
CA ASN A 196 -5.75 29.21 31.40
C ASN A 196 -7.04 28.35 31.35
N GLY A 197 -6.95 27.09 31.75
CA GLY A 197 -8.08 26.17 31.88
C GLY A 197 -7.74 24.98 32.78
N ASN A 198 -8.62 24.64 33.73
CA ASN A 198 -8.32 23.75 34.86
C ASN A 198 -7.92 22.30 34.47
N ASP A 199 -8.23 21.88 33.24
CA ASP A 199 -7.90 20.55 32.69
C ASP A 199 -6.72 20.57 31.67
N GLY A 200 -6.19 21.76 31.34
CA GLY A 200 -5.05 21.93 30.43
C GLY A 200 -5.29 21.59 28.95
N PHE A 201 -6.54 21.43 28.52
CA PHE A 201 -6.91 21.28 27.11
C PHE A 201 -7.00 22.63 26.40
N THR A 202 -6.59 22.69 25.14
CA THR A 202 -6.93 23.82 24.25
C THR A 202 -8.35 23.61 23.73
N ILE A 203 -9.22 24.60 23.88
CA ILE A 203 -10.59 24.58 23.33
C ILE A 203 -10.58 25.33 22.01
N SER A 204 -10.97 24.66 20.92
CA SER A 204 -11.13 25.25 19.60
C SER A 204 -12.61 25.23 19.20
N LYS A 205 -13.16 26.41 18.91
CA LYS A 205 -14.45 26.56 18.23
C LYS A 205 -14.19 26.69 16.73
N THR A 206 -14.76 25.79 15.93
CA THR A 206 -14.79 25.95 14.47
C THR A 206 -15.84 26.98 14.11
N VAL A 207 -15.41 28.21 13.81
CA VAL A 207 -16.30 29.25 13.27
C VAL A 207 -16.71 28.86 11.86
N GLY A 208 -18.01 28.71 11.62
CA GLY A 208 -18.56 28.66 10.27
C GLY A 208 -18.64 30.09 9.73
N GLU A 209 -17.59 30.57 9.06
CA GLU A 209 -17.58 31.92 8.47
C GLU A 209 -18.50 31.99 7.24
N ILE A 210 -19.76 32.39 7.47
CA ILE A 210 -20.66 32.86 6.42
C ILE A 210 -20.43 34.36 6.24
N GLU A 211 -19.47 34.76 5.41
CA GLU A 211 -19.37 36.13 4.89
C GLU A 211 -19.84 36.22 3.42
N GLY A 212 -21.16 36.39 3.28
CA GLY A 212 -21.77 37.36 2.37
C GLY A 212 -21.31 37.44 0.91
N ARG A 213 -21.88 36.58 0.05
CA ARG A 213 -22.61 37.00 -1.18
C ARG A 213 -23.21 35.81 -1.92
N HIS A 214 -24.52 35.61 -1.78
CA HIS A 214 -25.50 35.55 -2.87
C HIS A 214 -26.88 35.23 -2.28
N ASP A 215 -27.85 36.12 -2.50
CA ASP A 215 -29.26 35.79 -2.31
C ASP A 215 -29.66 34.73 -3.35
N GLU A 216 -29.99 33.52 -2.91
CA GLU A 216 -31.01 32.63 -3.53
C GLU A 216 -31.23 31.37 -2.68
N LEU A 217 -32.38 31.32 -1.99
CA LEU A 217 -33.09 30.14 -1.47
C LEU A 217 -32.26 28.87 -1.15
N ILE A 218 -31.46 28.91 -0.08
CA ILE A 218 -30.88 27.70 0.53
C ILE A 218 -31.98 26.97 1.33
N ASN A 219 -32.04 25.65 1.19
CA ASN A 219 -33.08 24.80 1.75
C ASN A 219 -32.92 24.67 3.28
N GLU A 220 -34.00 24.76 4.06
CA GLU A 220 -33.94 24.72 5.54
C GLU A 220 -33.27 23.44 6.08
N ALA A 221 -33.35 22.34 5.32
CA ALA A 221 -32.68 21.08 5.63
C ALA A 221 -31.14 21.14 5.58
N GLU A 222 -30.55 22.01 4.76
CA GLU A 222 -29.08 22.16 4.70
C GLU A 222 -28.53 23.04 5.83
N LEU A 223 -29.28 24.07 6.26
CA LEU A 223 -28.94 24.83 7.47
C LEU A 223 -28.99 23.94 8.72
N ALA A 224 -29.96 23.04 8.82
CA ALA A 224 -30.05 22.11 9.95
C ALA A 224 -28.84 21.15 10.04
N ALA A 225 -28.26 20.74 8.91
CA ALA A 225 -27.07 19.88 8.87
C ALA A 225 -25.76 20.61 9.20
N ALA A 226 -25.73 21.95 9.08
CA ALA A 226 -24.58 22.78 9.40
C ALA A 226 -24.54 23.25 10.88
N ALA A 227 -25.61 23.04 11.65
CA ALA A 227 -25.88 23.71 12.92
C ALA A 227 -25.66 22.87 14.19
N GLU A 228 -24.66 21.99 14.22
CA GLU A 228 -24.12 21.44 15.48
C GLU A 228 -22.71 21.97 15.76
N GLU A 229 -22.62 23.15 16.38
CA GLU A 229 -21.37 23.70 16.94
C GLU A 229 -20.85 22.83 18.09
N LYS A 230 -20.12 21.75 17.76
CA LYS A 230 -19.46 20.90 18.75
C LYS A 230 -18.12 21.52 19.13
N GLU A 231 -18.01 22.02 20.35
CA GLU A 231 -16.74 22.48 20.92
C GLU A 231 -15.72 21.33 20.86
N THR A 232 -14.55 21.60 20.27
CA THR A 232 -13.48 20.59 20.14
C THR A 232 -12.38 20.86 21.15
N HIS A 233 -12.00 19.82 21.89
CA HIS A 233 -10.90 19.85 22.84
C HIS A 233 -9.67 19.21 22.21
N SER A 234 -8.49 19.75 22.48
CA SER A 234 -7.24 19.22 21.93
C SER A 234 -6.05 19.30 22.91
N PHE A 235 -5.05 18.45 22.67
CA PHE A 235 -3.72 18.54 23.30
C PHE A 235 -2.59 18.28 22.29
N GLU A 236 -1.43 18.91 22.50
CA GLU A 236 -0.24 18.79 21.64
C GLU A 236 0.56 17.52 22.00
N VAL A 237 1.08 16.83 20.98
CA VAL A 237 1.86 15.58 21.09
C VAL A 237 3.22 15.74 20.41
N ASP A 238 4.26 15.20 21.04
CA ASP A 238 5.61 15.12 20.47
C ASP A 238 5.61 14.37 19.11
N PRO A 239 6.04 15.03 18.00
CA PRO A 239 6.20 14.39 16.70
C PRO A 239 6.93 13.05 16.71
N ALA A 240 7.92 12.85 17.60
CA ALA A 240 8.67 11.60 17.71
C ALA A 240 7.85 10.45 18.34
N GLN A 241 6.81 10.76 19.12
CA GLN A 241 5.97 9.77 19.80
C GLN A 241 4.64 9.50 19.08
N VAL A 242 4.33 10.20 17.99
CA VAL A 242 3.07 10.04 17.25
C VAL A 242 2.81 8.58 16.82
N GLU A 243 3.83 7.84 16.39
CA GLU A 243 3.68 6.41 16.05
C GLU A 243 3.26 5.59 17.27
N ASN A 244 3.91 5.80 18.43
CA ASN A 244 3.59 5.09 19.68
C ASN A 244 2.18 5.42 20.18
N VAL A 245 1.79 6.70 20.12
CA VAL A 245 0.44 7.18 20.49
C VAL A 245 -0.63 6.56 19.58
N LYS A 246 -0.43 6.58 18.26
CA LYS A 246 -1.32 5.89 17.31
C LYS A 246 -1.41 4.40 17.64
N GLN A 247 -0.28 3.73 17.91
CA GLN A 247 -0.25 2.28 18.15
C GLN A 247 -1.02 1.90 19.41
N ARG A 248 -0.97 2.73 20.46
CA ARG A 248 -1.79 2.56 21.68
C ARG A 248 -3.28 2.82 21.48
N CYS A 249 -3.64 3.59 20.47
CA CYS A 249 -5.02 3.87 20.10
C CYS A 249 -5.68 2.77 19.25
N LEU A 250 -4.94 1.74 18.82
CA LEU A 250 -5.47 0.61 18.06
C LEU A 250 -6.42 -0.29 18.89
N PRO A 251 -7.23 -1.15 18.23
CA PRO A 251 -8.17 -2.06 18.89
C PRO A 251 -7.54 -3.01 19.92
N ASN A 252 -6.26 -3.36 19.73
CA ASN A 252 -5.51 -4.26 20.61
C ASN A 252 -5.09 -3.60 21.95
N ALA A 253 -5.43 -2.33 22.16
CA ALA A 253 -5.10 -1.57 23.36
C ALA A 253 -6.29 -0.69 23.80
N LEU A 254 -6.28 0.61 23.51
CA LEU A 254 -7.33 1.54 23.98
C LEU A 254 -8.59 1.54 23.10
N ASN A 255 -8.53 0.95 21.90
CA ASN A 255 -9.64 0.85 20.96
C ASN A 255 -10.33 2.19 20.60
N TYR A 256 -9.51 3.22 20.32
CA TYR A 256 -9.94 4.55 19.87
C TYR A 256 -9.11 4.99 18.64
N PRO A 257 -9.26 4.33 17.47
CA PRO A 257 -8.40 4.57 16.31
C PRO A 257 -8.45 6.02 15.85
N MET A 258 -7.27 6.65 15.75
CA MET A 258 -7.13 8.06 15.37
C MET A 258 -7.35 8.27 13.86
N LEU A 259 -8.08 9.32 13.49
CA LEU A 259 -8.30 9.70 12.09
C LEU A 259 -7.38 10.82 11.64
N GLU A 260 -6.71 10.62 10.51
CA GLU A 260 -5.98 11.66 9.79
C GLU A 260 -6.85 12.18 8.63
N GLU A 261 -7.54 13.29 8.88
CA GLU A 261 -8.25 14.07 7.86
C GLU A 261 -7.52 15.39 7.63
N TYR A 262 -7.28 15.76 6.37
CA TYR A 262 -6.68 17.02 5.98
C TYR A 262 -7.72 17.97 5.39
N ASP A 263 -7.92 19.11 6.05
CA ASP A 263 -8.75 20.20 5.55
C ASP A 263 -7.93 21.15 4.66
N PHE A 264 -7.59 20.66 3.46
CA PHE A 264 -6.74 21.37 2.50
C PHE A 264 -7.34 22.69 1.97
N ARG A 265 -8.66 22.88 2.09
CA ARG A 265 -9.36 24.08 1.63
C ARG A 265 -9.19 25.25 2.59
N ASN A 266 -9.20 24.95 3.89
CA ASN A 266 -9.10 25.94 4.96
C ASN A 266 -7.64 26.14 5.46
N ASP A 267 -6.68 25.37 4.92
CA ASP A 267 -5.26 25.52 5.21
C ASP A 267 -4.67 26.75 4.50
N THR A 268 -4.58 27.86 5.23
CA THR A 268 -3.91 29.10 4.81
C THR A 268 -2.42 29.14 5.21
N VAL A 269 -1.91 28.13 5.90
CA VAL A 269 -0.51 28.06 6.35
C VAL A 269 0.38 27.52 5.25
N ASN A 270 -0.06 26.47 4.56
CA ASN A 270 0.69 25.87 3.46
C ASN A 270 0.41 26.58 2.13
N PRO A 271 1.44 27.00 1.38
CA PRO A 271 1.25 27.71 0.12
C PRO A 271 0.58 26.82 -0.93
N ASP A 272 -0.39 27.40 -1.63
CA ASP A 272 -1.04 26.74 -2.76
C ASP A 272 -0.08 26.56 -3.93
N LEU A 273 -0.27 25.44 -4.62
CA LEU A 273 0.36 25.09 -5.87
C LEU A 273 -0.69 25.19 -6.97
N ASP A 274 -0.51 26.15 -7.87
CA ASP A 274 -1.32 26.27 -9.09
C ASP A 274 -1.08 25.06 -10.00
N MET A 275 -1.99 24.10 -9.90
CA MET A 275 -1.95 22.83 -10.62
C MET A 275 -3.38 22.32 -10.80
N GLU A 276 -3.83 22.32 -12.04
CA GLU A 276 -5.13 21.81 -12.45
C GLU A 276 -4.95 20.60 -13.37
N LEU A 277 -5.98 19.75 -13.42
CA LEU A 277 -6.03 18.60 -14.31
C LEU A 277 -6.42 19.09 -15.71
N LYS A 278 -5.63 18.76 -16.74
CA LYS A 278 -5.86 19.24 -18.11
C LYS A 278 -7.18 18.68 -18.69
N PRO A 279 -7.91 19.42 -19.56
CA PRO A 279 -9.24 19.01 -20.03
C PRO A 279 -9.31 17.63 -20.73
N GLN A 280 -8.23 17.21 -21.40
CA GLN A 280 -8.12 15.88 -22.03
C GLN A 280 -7.94 14.73 -21.02
N ALA A 281 -7.60 15.02 -19.77
CA ALA A 281 -7.23 14.07 -18.74
C ALA A 281 -8.46 13.59 -17.93
N GLN A 282 -9.51 13.16 -18.60
CA GLN A 282 -10.77 12.77 -17.93
C GLN A 282 -10.60 11.45 -17.17
N PRO A 283 -10.80 11.40 -15.84
CA PRO A 283 -10.75 10.16 -15.08
C PRO A 283 -11.87 9.21 -15.49
N ARG A 284 -11.58 7.91 -15.52
CA ARG A 284 -12.57 6.85 -15.78
C ARG A 284 -13.52 6.69 -14.58
N PRO A 285 -14.74 6.14 -14.73
CA PRO A 285 -15.72 6.09 -13.63
C PRO A 285 -15.23 5.40 -12.34
N TYR A 286 -14.39 4.36 -12.45
CA TYR A 286 -13.80 3.70 -11.28
C TYR A 286 -12.66 4.51 -10.62
N GLN A 287 -12.00 5.39 -11.37
CA GLN A 287 -10.99 6.32 -10.86
C GLN A 287 -11.67 7.46 -10.11
N GLU A 288 -12.73 8.04 -10.69
CA GLU A 288 -13.58 9.05 -10.04
C GLU A 288 -14.18 8.51 -8.74
N LYS A 289 -14.74 7.29 -8.75
CA LYS A 289 -15.24 6.60 -7.55
C LYS A 289 -14.15 6.32 -6.49
N SER A 290 -12.89 6.17 -6.89
CA SER A 290 -11.77 6.03 -5.94
C SER A 290 -11.42 7.37 -5.30
N LEU A 291 -11.44 8.46 -6.08
CA LEU A 291 -11.21 9.82 -5.61
C LEU A 291 -12.36 10.30 -4.72
N SER A 292 -13.61 10.00 -5.06
CA SER A 292 -14.78 10.40 -4.24
C SER A 292 -14.82 9.73 -2.86
N LYS A 293 -14.16 8.57 -2.69
CA LYS A 293 -13.97 7.95 -1.37
C LYS A 293 -12.83 8.58 -0.57
N MET A 294 -11.77 9.06 -1.25
CA MET A 294 -10.66 9.80 -0.63
C MET A 294 -11.08 11.22 -0.20
N PHE A 295 -11.92 11.88 -1.00
CA PHE A 295 -12.40 13.25 -0.78
C PHE A 295 -13.85 13.26 -0.28
N GLY A 296 -14.03 13.14 1.04
CA GLY A 296 -15.32 13.22 1.71
C GLY A 296 -15.52 14.54 2.44
N ASN A 297 -16.72 15.11 2.40
CA ASN A 297 -17.13 16.30 3.15
C ASN A 297 -16.15 17.50 3.02
N GLY A 298 -15.57 17.69 1.82
CA GLY A 298 -14.60 18.75 1.53
C GLY A 298 -13.16 18.50 2.00
N ARG A 299 -12.90 17.40 2.73
CA ARG A 299 -11.59 17.04 3.29
C ARG A 299 -10.94 15.88 2.54
N ALA A 300 -9.61 15.80 2.60
CA ALA A 300 -8.84 14.68 2.08
C ALA A 300 -8.56 13.67 3.20
N ARG A 301 -8.66 12.37 2.92
CA ARG A 301 -8.37 11.30 3.89
C ARG A 301 -7.12 10.53 3.49
N SER A 302 -6.29 10.21 4.48
CA SER A 302 -5.16 9.30 4.29
C SER A 302 -5.66 7.85 4.13
N GLY A 303 -5.04 7.07 3.25
CA GLY A 303 -5.41 5.68 3.02
C GLY A 303 -4.84 5.09 1.73
N ILE A 304 -5.30 3.87 1.40
CA ILE A 304 -4.75 3.07 0.30
C ILE A 304 -5.81 2.84 -0.78
N ILE A 305 -5.43 3.07 -2.05
CA ILE A 305 -6.23 2.81 -3.25
C ILE A 305 -5.56 1.68 -4.05
N VAL A 306 -6.32 0.61 -4.28
CA VAL A 306 -5.86 -0.59 -4.99
C VAL A 306 -6.42 -0.58 -6.41
N LEU A 307 -5.53 -0.50 -7.39
CA LEU A 307 -5.85 -0.45 -8.81
C LEU A 307 -4.85 -1.31 -9.58
N PRO A 308 -5.29 -2.34 -10.33
CA PRO A 308 -4.39 -3.23 -11.05
C PRO A 308 -3.55 -2.49 -12.09
N CYS A 309 -2.43 -3.10 -12.50
CA CYS A 309 -1.55 -2.53 -13.52
C CYS A 309 -2.33 -2.22 -14.82
N GLY A 310 -2.03 -1.09 -15.45
CA GLY A 310 -2.77 -0.57 -16.61
C GLY A 310 -4.09 0.15 -16.28
N ALA A 311 -4.63 0.06 -15.06
CA ALA A 311 -5.87 0.76 -14.69
C ALA A 311 -5.71 2.28 -14.47
N GLY A 312 -4.49 2.82 -14.62
CA GLY A 312 -4.21 4.25 -14.51
C GLY A 312 -3.95 4.77 -13.08
N LYS A 313 -3.18 4.03 -12.27
CA LYS A 313 -2.72 4.45 -10.93
C LYS A 313 -2.16 5.87 -10.92
N SER A 314 -1.27 6.20 -11.87
CA SER A 314 -0.62 7.51 -11.93
C SER A 314 -1.60 8.65 -12.16
N LEU A 315 -2.63 8.46 -13.00
CA LEU A 315 -3.67 9.47 -13.23
C LEU A 315 -4.49 9.75 -11.96
N VAL A 316 -4.75 8.74 -11.13
CA VAL A 316 -5.42 8.92 -9.83
C VAL A 316 -4.53 9.72 -8.86
N GLY A 317 -3.23 9.41 -8.78
CA GLY A 317 -2.28 10.17 -7.97
C GLY A 317 -2.16 11.64 -8.39
N VAL A 318 -2.02 11.89 -9.70
CA VAL A 318 -1.99 13.26 -10.26
C VAL A 318 -3.32 13.98 -10.00
N SER A 319 -4.46 13.31 -10.20
CA SER A 319 -5.79 13.90 -9.93
C SER A 319 -5.98 14.25 -8.45
N ALA A 320 -5.53 13.40 -7.53
CA ALA A 320 -5.55 13.69 -6.09
C ALA A 320 -4.69 14.91 -5.74
N ALA A 321 -3.49 15.02 -6.32
CA ALA A 321 -2.62 16.17 -6.14
C ALA A 321 -3.26 17.47 -6.71
N CYS A 322 -3.86 17.42 -7.91
CA CYS A 322 -4.57 18.55 -8.52
C CYS A 322 -5.82 18.96 -7.74
N ARG A 323 -6.42 18.03 -6.97
CA ARG A 323 -7.58 18.32 -6.11
C ARG A 323 -7.17 18.98 -4.79
N ILE A 324 -6.01 18.59 -4.24
CA ILE A 324 -5.48 19.15 -2.98
C ILE A 324 -4.80 20.51 -3.20
N ARG A 325 -4.15 20.75 -4.36
CA ARG A 325 -3.49 22.04 -4.71
C ARG A 325 -2.43 22.51 -3.71
N LYS A 326 -1.76 21.59 -3.01
CA LYS A 326 -0.63 21.87 -2.11
C LYS A 326 0.61 21.11 -2.58
N SER A 327 1.77 21.43 -2.01
CA SER A 327 3.02 20.73 -2.32
C SER A 327 2.92 19.22 -2.06
N CYS A 328 3.41 18.44 -3.03
CA CYS A 328 3.28 16.99 -3.07
C CYS A 328 4.65 16.31 -3.10
N LEU A 329 4.85 15.33 -2.22
CA LEU A 329 6.02 14.45 -2.25
C LEU A 329 5.58 13.08 -2.81
N CYS A 330 6.19 12.66 -3.92
CA CYS A 330 5.91 11.39 -4.56
C CYS A 330 7.08 10.41 -4.37
N LEU A 331 6.79 9.26 -3.80
CA LEU A 331 7.76 8.21 -3.50
C LEU A 331 7.56 7.01 -4.43
N ALA A 332 8.60 6.68 -5.19
CA ALA A 332 8.64 5.57 -6.11
C ALA A 332 9.67 4.51 -5.71
N THR A 333 9.56 3.31 -6.28
CA THR A 333 10.46 2.18 -5.96
C THR A 333 11.85 2.31 -6.59
N ASN A 334 11.94 2.82 -7.82
CA ASN A 334 13.18 2.93 -8.59
C ASN A 334 13.28 4.26 -9.38
N ALA A 335 14.45 4.56 -9.93
CA ALA A 335 14.70 5.80 -10.67
C ALA A 335 13.86 5.94 -11.96
N VAL A 336 13.64 4.84 -12.69
CA VAL A 336 12.79 4.84 -13.90
C VAL A 336 11.36 5.25 -13.57
N SER A 337 10.84 4.81 -12.42
CA SER A 337 9.51 5.19 -11.92
C SER A 337 9.47 6.67 -11.50
N VAL A 338 10.57 7.25 -11.01
CA VAL A 338 10.67 8.70 -10.75
C VAL A 338 10.50 9.50 -12.04
N ASP A 339 11.20 9.12 -13.12
CA ASP A 339 11.06 9.78 -14.42
C ASP A 339 9.66 9.57 -15.03
N GLN A 340 9.09 8.36 -14.91
CA GLN A 340 7.71 8.10 -15.32
C GLN A 340 6.72 8.99 -14.57
N TRP A 341 6.81 9.10 -13.23
CA TRP A 341 5.92 9.94 -12.44
C TRP A 341 6.08 11.43 -12.79
N ALA A 342 7.30 11.93 -12.91
CA ALA A 342 7.56 13.30 -13.35
C ALA A 342 6.94 13.60 -14.73
N PHE A 343 7.07 12.66 -15.68
CA PHE A 343 6.42 12.74 -16.98
C PHE A 343 4.88 12.69 -16.88
N GLN A 344 4.29 11.83 -16.05
CA GLN A 344 2.83 11.77 -15.87
C GLN A 344 2.26 13.05 -15.24
N PHE A 345 2.97 13.68 -14.30
CA PHE A 345 2.62 15.01 -13.78
C PHE A 345 2.62 16.06 -14.89
N LYS A 346 3.69 16.13 -15.67
CA LYS A 346 3.81 17.05 -16.82
C LYS A 346 2.76 16.80 -17.90
N LEU A 347 2.42 15.54 -18.19
CA LEU A 347 1.46 15.16 -19.22
C LEU A 347 0.04 15.59 -18.84
N TRP A 348 -0.43 15.19 -17.65
CA TRP A 348 -1.85 15.30 -17.27
C TRP A 348 -2.22 16.56 -16.49
N SER A 349 -1.27 17.24 -15.82
CA SER A 349 -1.54 18.48 -15.10
C SER A 349 -0.98 19.72 -15.80
N THR A 350 -1.44 20.91 -15.40
CA THR A 350 -0.97 22.22 -15.90
C THR A 350 0.32 22.73 -15.23
N ILE A 351 0.93 21.94 -14.34
CA ILE A 351 2.14 22.34 -13.61
C ILE A 351 3.30 22.69 -14.56
N ARG A 352 4.10 23.70 -14.19
CA ARG A 352 5.32 24.08 -14.92
C ARG A 352 6.48 23.14 -14.58
N ASP A 353 7.30 22.82 -15.57
CA ASP A 353 8.48 21.96 -15.43
C ASP A 353 9.42 22.41 -14.29
N GLU A 354 9.61 23.73 -14.09
CA GLU A 354 10.45 24.30 -13.01
C GLU A 354 9.94 24.01 -11.59
N GLN A 355 8.69 23.55 -11.45
CA GLN A 355 8.04 23.19 -10.19
C GLN A 355 7.98 21.67 -9.97
N ILE A 356 8.37 20.87 -10.96
CA ILE A 356 8.63 19.43 -10.81
C ILE A 356 10.12 19.25 -10.50
N CYS A 357 10.43 18.48 -9.46
CA CYS A 357 11.80 18.24 -9.02
C CYS A 357 12.05 16.74 -8.91
N ARG A 358 12.95 16.20 -9.75
CA ARG A 358 13.41 14.82 -9.63
C ARG A 358 14.60 14.74 -8.67
N PHE A 359 14.49 13.87 -7.68
CA PHE A 359 15.56 13.62 -6.71
C PHE A 359 15.93 12.14 -6.69
N THR A 360 16.97 11.80 -7.44
CA THR A 360 17.61 10.47 -7.50
C THR A 360 19.07 10.58 -7.10
N SER A 361 19.85 9.50 -7.23
CA SER A 361 21.32 9.58 -7.07
C SER A 361 21.98 10.48 -8.12
N ASP A 362 21.42 10.46 -9.33
CA ASP A 362 22.07 10.97 -10.55
C ASP A 362 21.49 12.34 -10.95
N SER A 363 20.20 12.58 -10.67
CA SER A 363 19.55 13.88 -10.84
C SER A 363 19.21 14.49 -9.48
N LYS A 364 19.75 15.67 -9.22
CA LYS A 364 19.53 16.47 -7.99
C LYS A 364 18.94 17.82 -8.35
N GLU A 365 17.80 17.80 -9.03
CA GLU A 365 17.06 19.02 -9.32
C GLU A 365 16.62 19.71 -8.02
N ARG A 366 16.28 21.01 -8.13
CA ARG A 366 15.62 21.77 -7.07
C ARG A 366 14.54 22.62 -7.71
N PHE A 367 13.30 22.51 -7.24
CA PHE A 367 12.22 23.35 -7.72
C PHE A 367 12.44 24.80 -7.30
N ARG A 368 12.03 25.75 -8.14
CA ARG A 368 12.16 27.19 -7.84
C ARG A 368 10.82 27.76 -7.36
N GLY A 369 10.65 27.88 -6.06
CA GLY A 369 9.54 28.62 -5.46
C GLY A 369 9.04 28.06 -4.13
N ASN A 370 7.98 28.67 -3.60
CA ASN A 370 7.44 28.30 -2.28
C ASN A 370 6.63 26.99 -2.31
N ALA A 371 6.21 26.49 -3.49
CA ALA A 371 5.44 25.25 -3.64
C ALA A 371 5.82 24.50 -4.93
N GLY A 372 5.74 23.16 -4.89
CA GLY A 372 6.13 22.28 -5.99
C GLY A 372 5.87 20.80 -5.74
N VAL A 373 6.21 19.97 -6.72
CA VAL A 373 6.11 18.50 -6.67
C VAL A 373 7.52 17.91 -6.67
N VAL A 374 7.89 17.17 -5.62
CA VAL A 374 9.15 16.43 -5.56
C VAL A 374 8.86 14.96 -5.81
N VAL A 375 9.58 14.35 -6.75
CA VAL A 375 9.50 12.92 -7.06
C VAL A 375 10.85 12.28 -6.71
N THR A 376 10.84 11.29 -5.83
CA THR A 376 12.06 10.62 -5.32
C THR A 376 11.81 9.15 -5.02
N THR A 377 12.85 8.41 -4.61
CA THR A 377 12.74 7.00 -4.23
C THR A 377 12.71 6.79 -2.72
N TYR A 378 12.04 5.73 -2.27
CA TYR A 378 12.01 5.36 -0.84
C TYR A 378 13.40 5.25 -0.22
N ASN A 379 14.35 4.66 -0.96
CA ASN A 379 15.73 4.48 -0.50
C ASN A 379 16.45 5.83 -0.29
N MET A 380 16.29 6.80 -1.21
CA MET A 380 16.91 8.12 -1.09
C MET A 380 16.43 8.89 0.15
N VAL A 381 15.17 8.71 0.56
CA VAL A 381 14.63 9.33 1.78
C VAL A 381 15.11 8.57 3.03
N ALA A 382 14.99 7.24 3.05
CA ALA A 382 15.25 6.40 4.23
C ALA A 382 16.73 6.11 4.54
N PHE A 383 17.66 6.41 3.62
CA PHE A 383 19.09 6.06 3.76
C PHE A 383 19.81 6.88 4.84
N GLY A 384 20.04 6.32 6.03
CA GLY A 384 20.71 7.00 7.15
C GLY A 384 22.25 7.06 7.09
N GLY A 385 22.87 6.73 5.95
CA GLY A 385 24.33 6.80 5.78
C GLY A 385 24.84 8.19 5.37
N LYS A 386 26.16 8.34 5.23
CA LYS A 386 26.76 9.59 4.73
C LYS A 386 26.32 9.87 3.30
N ARG A 387 25.79 11.08 3.06
CA ARG A 387 25.36 11.57 1.74
C ARG A 387 26.30 12.67 1.24
N SER A 388 26.25 12.98 -0.05
CA SER A 388 26.88 14.20 -0.57
C SER A 388 26.19 15.43 0.01
N GLU A 389 26.94 16.49 0.28
CA GLU A 389 26.45 17.73 0.93
C GLU A 389 25.20 18.32 0.25
N GLU A 390 25.11 18.24 -1.09
CA GLU A 390 23.96 18.67 -1.88
C GLU A 390 22.66 17.90 -1.55
N SER A 391 22.78 16.58 -1.36
CA SER A 391 21.69 15.66 -1.06
C SER A 391 21.24 15.76 0.39
N GLU A 392 22.15 16.09 1.32
CA GLU A 392 21.78 16.36 2.70
C GLU A 392 20.94 17.64 2.78
N LYS A 393 21.39 18.73 2.14
CA LYS A 393 20.63 20.00 2.06
C LYS A 393 19.21 19.82 1.48
N ILE A 394 19.05 19.00 0.44
CA ILE A 394 17.72 18.70 -0.15
C ILE A 394 16.84 17.92 0.84
N ILE A 395 17.40 17.03 1.64
CA ILE A 395 16.64 16.25 2.62
C ILE A 395 16.31 17.06 3.88
N GLU A 396 17.20 17.97 4.30
CA GLU A 396 16.88 18.97 5.33
C GLU A 396 15.70 19.85 4.89
N GLU A 397 15.67 20.28 3.62
CA GLU A 397 14.53 20.99 3.04
C GLU A 397 13.24 20.13 3.05
N ILE A 398 13.31 18.86 2.63
CA ILE A 398 12.16 17.93 2.67
C ILE A 398 11.66 17.69 4.11
N ARG A 399 12.55 17.63 5.11
CA ARG A 399 12.23 17.40 6.53
C ARG A 399 11.63 18.62 7.22
N ASN A 400 12.13 19.82 6.90
CA ASN A 400 11.67 21.06 7.50
C ASN A 400 10.34 21.55 6.91
N ARG A 401 9.96 21.04 5.74
CA ARG A 401 8.77 21.38 4.98
C ARG A 401 7.56 20.51 5.35
N GLU A 402 6.39 21.13 5.46
CA GLU A 402 5.11 20.42 5.47
C GLU A 402 4.66 20.06 4.05
N TRP A 403 4.16 18.84 3.90
CA TRP A 403 3.64 18.31 2.64
C TRP A 403 2.12 18.12 2.74
N GLY A 404 1.37 18.73 1.82
CA GLY A 404 -0.09 18.55 1.78
C GLY A 404 -0.48 17.14 1.35
N LEU A 405 0.30 16.54 0.45
CA LEU A 405 0.12 15.16 0.00
C LEU A 405 1.45 14.39 -0.04
N LEU A 406 1.47 13.20 0.52
CA LEU A 406 2.48 12.18 0.32
C LEU A 406 1.89 11.07 -0.57
N LEU A 407 2.33 11.00 -1.83
CA LEU A 407 2.03 9.91 -2.76
C LEU A 407 3.05 8.79 -2.57
N MET A 408 2.56 7.55 -2.48
CA MET A 408 3.37 6.37 -2.21
C MET A 408 3.00 5.29 -3.24
N ASP A 409 3.91 5.00 -4.17
CA ASP A 409 3.67 4.04 -5.26
C ASP A 409 4.20 2.63 -4.95
N GLU A 410 3.52 1.62 -5.50
CA GLU A 410 3.70 0.18 -5.25
C GLU A 410 3.96 -0.18 -3.78
N VAL A 411 3.04 0.24 -2.91
CA VAL A 411 3.11 0.10 -1.45
C VAL A 411 3.38 -1.34 -0.97
N HIS A 412 2.99 -2.36 -1.75
CA HIS A 412 3.22 -3.77 -1.42
C HIS A 412 4.70 -4.18 -1.47
N VAL A 413 5.52 -3.55 -2.32
CA VAL A 413 6.94 -3.92 -2.56
C VAL A 413 7.85 -3.50 -1.39
N VAL A 414 7.43 -2.49 -0.62
CA VAL A 414 8.31 -1.81 0.34
C VAL A 414 8.16 -2.43 1.75
N PRO A 415 9.26 -2.92 2.37
CA PRO A 415 9.29 -3.33 3.77
C PRO A 415 8.73 -2.31 4.76
N ALA A 416 7.95 -2.77 5.74
CA ALA A 416 7.33 -1.94 6.78
C ALA A 416 8.31 -1.02 7.54
N HIS A 417 9.56 -1.47 7.75
CA HIS A 417 10.59 -0.67 8.44
C HIS A 417 11.04 0.56 7.63
N MET A 418 10.97 0.52 6.28
CA MET A 418 11.28 1.69 5.45
C MET A 418 10.14 2.71 5.50
N PHE A 419 8.89 2.27 5.51
CA PHE A 419 7.73 3.16 5.69
C PHE A 419 7.80 3.93 7.01
N ARG A 420 8.09 3.25 8.13
CA ARG A 420 8.25 3.92 9.44
C ARG A 420 9.31 5.02 9.41
N LYS A 421 10.49 4.75 8.82
CA LYS A 421 11.55 5.75 8.63
C LYS A 421 11.09 6.93 7.76
N VAL A 422 10.46 6.66 6.63
CA VAL A 422 9.97 7.69 5.70
C VAL A 422 8.91 8.58 6.37
N ILE A 423 7.93 8.00 7.05
CA ILE A 423 6.83 8.74 7.70
C ILE A 423 7.34 9.52 8.92
N SER A 424 8.35 9.01 9.63
CA SER A 424 9.04 9.74 10.70
C SER A 424 9.84 10.95 10.18
N ILE A 425 10.44 10.87 8.99
CA ILE A 425 11.20 11.96 8.37
C ILE A 425 10.27 13.00 7.70
N THR A 426 9.17 12.55 7.08
CA THR A 426 8.34 13.37 6.19
C THR A 426 7.03 13.77 6.86
N LYS A 427 6.92 15.05 7.24
CA LYS A 427 5.71 15.60 7.86
C LYS A 427 4.67 15.89 6.79
N SER A 428 3.66 15.04 6.71
CA SER A 428 2.63 15.05 5.68
C SER A 428 1.23 15.02 6.28
N HIS A 429 0.35 15.89 5.76
CA HIS A 429 -1.05 15.98 6.19
C HIS A 429 -1.88 14.82 5.66
N CYS A 430 -1.89 14.61 4.33
CA CYS A 430 -2.57 13.50 3.68
C CYS A 430 -1.56 12.49 3.12
N LYS A 431 -1.78 11.19 3.36
CA LYS A 431 -0.93 10.09 2.86
C LYS A 431 -1.75 9.18 1.95
N LEU A 432 -1.38 9.05 0.67
CA LEU A 432 -2.07 8.21 -0.31
C LEU A 432 -1.16 7.09 -0.82
N GLY A 433 -1.52 5.85 -0.47
CA GLY A 433 -0.90 4.65 -1.00
C GLY A 433 -1.56 4.18 -2.30
N LEU A 434 -0.77 3.93 -3.33
CA LEU A 434 -1.20 3.32 -4.60
C LEU A 434 -0.54 1.95 -4.73
N THR A 435 -1.31 0.93 -5.11
CA THR A 435 -0.78 -0.43 -5.28
C THR A 435 -1.61 -1.26 -6.25
N ALA A 436 -0.99 -2.22 -6.94
CA ALA A 436 -1.72 -3.22 -7.74
C ALA A 436 -2.40 -4.29 -6.87
N THR A 437 -1.72 -4.73 -5.82
CA THR A 437 -2.10 -5.82 -4.92
C THR A 437 -1.94 -5.38 -3.47
N LEU A 438 -2.72 -5.98 -2.56
CA LEU A 438 -2.54 -5.79 -1.10
C LEU A 438 -1.90 -6.99 -0.39
N VAL A 439 -1.76 -8.12 -1.09
CA VAL A 439 -1.09 -9.30 -0.54
C VAL A 439 0.40 -8.97 -0.42
N ARG A 440 0.94 -9.10 0.81
CA ARG A 440 2.38 -9.05 1.09
C ARG A 440 2.86 -10.43 1.50
N GLU A 441 4.03 -10.82 1.01
CA GLU A 441 4.70 -12.07 1.33
C GLU A 441 5.09 -12.18 2.82
N ASP A 442 5.27 -11.04 3.52
CA ASP A 442 5.58 -10.98 4.95
C ASP A 442 4.35 -10.89 5.87
N GLU A 443 3.13 -10.99 5.31
CA GLU A 443 1.82 -10.93 5.98
C GLU A 443 1.51 -9.68 6.83
N ARG A 444 2.44 -8.72 6.95
CA ARG A 444 2.29 -7.50 7.78
C ARG A 444 1.45 -6.42 7.12
N ILE A 445 0.33 -6.82 6.50
CA ILE A 445 -0.62 -5.92 5.84
C ILE A 445 -1.32 -5.02 6.89
N THR A 446 -1.51 -5.51 8.11
CA THR A 446 -2.04 -4.74 9.25
C THR A 446 -1.19 -3.50 9.57
N ASP A 447 0.13 -3.58 9.42
CA ASP A 447 1.04 -2.45 9.64
C ASP A 447 0.84 -1.35 8.58
N LEU A 448 0.44 -1.70 7.34
CA LEU A 448 0.15 -0.69 6.29
C LEU A 448 -1.11 0.13 6.62
N ASN A 449 -2.17 -0.55 7.03
CA ASN A 449 -3.43 0.09 7.43
C ASN A 449 -3.22 1.07 8.59
N PHE A 450 -2.25 0.78 9.45
CA PHE A 450 -1.83 1.62 10.57
C PHE A 450 -0.96 2.83 10.15
N LEU A 451 0.03 2.61 9.29
CA LEU A 451 1.02 3.62 8.91
C LEU A 451 0.48 4.66 7.91
N ILE A 452 -0.28 4.21 6.92
CA ILE A 452 -0.82 5.06 5.84
C ILE A 452 -2.28 5.43 6.11
N GLY A 453 -3.10 4.47 6.53
CA GLY A 453 -4.54 4.62 6.70
C GLY A 453 -5.32 3.46 6.08
N PRO A 454 -6.66 3.43 6.22
CA PRO A 454 -7.49 2.33 5.76
C PRO A 454 -7.48 2.17 4.23
N LYS A 455 -7.88 0.99 3.76
CA LYS A 455 -8.19 0.75 2.34
C LYS A 455 -9.45 1.55 1.94
N LEU A 456 -9.27 2.57 1.11
CA LEU A 456 -10.34 3.45 0.64
C LEU A 456 -11.12 2.82 -0.51
N TYR A 457 -10.39 2.24 -1.48
CA TYR A 457 -10.98 1.68 -2.68
C TYR A 457 -10.17 0.50 -3.21
N GLU A 458 -10.87 -0.47 -3.81
CA GLU A 458 -10.27 -1.59 -4.52
C GLU A 458 -11.10 -1.87 -5.77
N ALA A 459 -10.49 -1.75 -6.95
CA ALA A 459 -11.17 -2.12 -8.18
C ALA A 459 -11.26 -3.64 -8.33
N ASN A 460 -12.43 -4.15 -8.72
CA ASN A 460 -12.56 -5.54 -9.14
C ASN A 460 -11.98 -5.71 -10.56
N TRP A 461 -11.06 -6.65 -10.70
CA TRP A 461 -10.40 -6.95 -11.97
C TRP A 461 -11.39 -7.44 -13.03
N LEU A 462 -12.37 -8.27 -12.66
CA LEU A 462 -13.38 -8.80 -13.59
C LEU A 462 -14.25 -7.68 -14.19
N ASP A 463 -14.61 -6.67 -13.41
CA ASP A 463 -15.42 -5.54 -13.89
C ASP A 463 -14.62 -4.61 -14.81
N LEU A 464 -13.31 -4.48 -14.59
CA LEU A 464 -12.42 -3.74 -15.49
C LEU A 464 -12.19 -4.45 -16.83
N VAL A 465 -12.11 -5.78 -16.83
CA VAL A 465 -12.05 -6.59 -18.06
C VAL A 465 -13.39 -6.53 -18.80
N LYS A 466 -14.53 -6.72 -18.11
CA LYS A 466 -15.88 -6.57 -18.69
C LYS A 466 -16.15 -5.16 -19.23
N GLY A 467 -15.60 -4.13 -18.59
CA GLY A 467 -15.66 -2.74 -19.04
C GLY A 467 -14.71 -2.38 -20.18
N GLY A 468 -13.90 -3.31 -20.68
CA GLY A 468 -12.92 -3.05 -21.76
C GLY A 468 -11.75 -2.15 -21.36
N PHE A 469 -11.56 -1.88 -20.06
CA PHE A 469 -10.48 -1.04 -19.55
C PHE A 469 -9.15 -1.77 -19.42
N ILE A 470 -9.20 -3.11 -19.32
CA ILE A 470 -8.08 -4.04 -19.24
C ILE A 470 -8.32 -5.17 -20.25
N ALA A 471 -7.27 -5.62 -20.93
CA ALA A 471 -7.35 -6.74 -21.86
C ALA A 471 -7.71 -8.05 -21.14
N ASN A 472 -8.50 -8.91 -21.77
CA ASN A 472 -8.78 -10.23 -21.22
C ASN A 472 -7.53 -11.12 -21.28
N VAL A 473 -7.08 -11.62 -20.13
CA VAL A 473 -5.84 -12.42 -20.02
C VAL A 473 -6.22 -13.90 -19.90
N GLN A 474 -5.78 -14.70 -20.87
CA GLN A 474 -5.89 -16.15 -20.81
C GLN A 474 -4.62 -16.74 -20.20
N CYS A 475 -4.69 -17.17 -18.94
CA CYS A 475 -3.62 -17.92 -18.29
C CYS A 475 -3.68 -19.39 -18.72
N ALA A 476 -2.55 -19.97 -19.13
CA ALA A 476 -2.44 -21.38 -19.50
C ALA A 476 -1.09 -21.95 -19.05
N GLU A 477 -1.11 -22.98 -18.21
CA GLU A 477 0.08 -23.68 -17.78
C GLU A 477 0.43 -24.82 -18.75
N VAL A 478 1.57 -24.72 -19.45
CA VAL A 478 2.00 -25.72 -20.43
C VAL A 478 3.06 -26.64 -19.80
N TRP A 479 2.57 -27.71 -19.18
CA TRP A 479 3.39 -28.71 -18.51
C TRP A 479 4.20 -29.55 -19.52
N CYS A 480 5.53 -29.43 -19.49
CA CYS A 480 6.44 -30.11 -20.42
C CYS A 480 7.16 -31.27 -19.71
N PRO A 481 7.03 -32.54 -20.18
CA PRO A 481 7.71 -33.67 -19.56
C PRO A 481 9.24 -33.51 -19.64
N MET A 482 9.98 -33.94 -18.61
CA MET A 482 11.44 -33.99 -18.67
C MET A 482 11.93 -35.15 -19.56
N THR A 483 13.02 -34.91 -20.30
CA THR A 483 13.73 -35.98 -21.03
C THR A 483 14.45 -36.88 -20.04
N LYS A 484 14.66 -38.16 -20.40
CA LYS A 484 15.18 -39.19 -19.50
C LYS A 484 16.57 -38.85 -18.95
N GLU A 485 17.41 -38.25 -19.78
CA GLU A 485 18.79 -37.88 -19.50
C GLU A 485 18.83 -36.76 -18.46
N PHE A 486 18.02 -35.71 -18.65
CA PHE A 486 17.89 -34.61 -17.70
C PHE A 486 17.25 -35.07 -16.38
N PHE A 487 16.26 -35.96 -16.44
CA PHE A 487 15.61 -36.49 -15.23
C PHE A 487 16.56 -37.38 -14.41
N ALA A 488 17.38 -38.20 -15.06
CA ALA A 488 18.40 -39.00 -14.40
C ALA A 488 19.45 -38.12 -13.69
N GLU A 489 19.93 -37.04 -14.34
CA GLU A 489 20.84 -36.09 -13.70
C GLU A 489 20.17 -35.27 -12.57
N TYR A 490 18.88 -34.97 -12.70
CA TYR A 490 18.10 -34.21 -11.70
C TYR A 490 17.90 -34.97 -10.38
N LEU A 491 17.76 -36.29 -10.46
CA LEU A 491 17.60 -37.15 -9.28
C LEU A 491 18.91 -37.40 -8.50
N LYS A 492 20.08 -37.14 -9.09
CA LYS A 492 21.37 -37.31 -8.39
C LYS A 492 21.55 -36.26 -7.30
N LYS A 493 21.87 -36.69 -6.08
CA LYS A 493 22.18 -35.79 -4.95
C LYS A 493 23.35 -34.85 -5.24
N GLU A 494 24.37 -35.31 -5.97
CA GLU A 494 25.53 -34.51 -6.40
C GLU A 494 25.14 -33.27 -7.23
N ASN A 495 24.03 -33.33 -7.96
CA ASN A 495 23.53 -32.23 -8.79
C ASN A 495 22.53 -31.33 -8.06
N SER A 496 22.41 -31.41 -6.73
CA SER A 496 21.39 -30.66 -5.97
C SER A 496 21.40 -29.15 -6.28
N LYS A 497 22.58 -28.52 -6.27
CA LYS A 497 22.78 -27.09 -6.61
C LYS A 497 22.55 -26.77 -8.11
N LYS A 498 22.45 -27.78 -8.97
CA LYS A 498 22.22 -27.66 -10.43
C LYS A 498 20.79 -28.03 -10.87
N LYS A 499 19.94 -28.52 -9.96
CA LYS A 499 18.54 -28.91 -10.24
C LYS A 499 17.74 -27.85 -10.99
N GLN A 500 17.92 -26.57 -10.64
CA GLN A 500 17.27 -25.45 -11.35
C GLN A 500 17.66 -25.41 -12.83
N ALA A 501 18.96 -25.44 -13.15
CA ALA A 501 19.42 -25.44 -14.54
C ALA A 501 18.85 -26.63 -15.33
N LEU A 502 18.74 -27.81 -14.72
CA LEU A 502 18.21 -29.01 -15.36
C LEU A 502 16.71 -28.88 -15.72
N TYR A 503 15.84 -28.38 -14.85
CA TYR A 503 14.41 -28.23 -15.20
C TYR A 503 14.11 -27.02 -16.11
N VAL A 504 14.99 -26.00 -16.12
CA VAL A 504 14.87 -24.84 -17.03
C VAL A 504 15.38 -25.18 -18.43
N MET A 505 16.49 -25.90 -18.53
CA MET A 505 17.11 -26.30 -19.81
C MET A 505 16.53 -27.59 -20.42
N ASN A 506 15.40 -28.09 -19.90
CA ASN A 506 14.67 -29.24 -20.46
C ASN A 506 14.40 -29.02 -21.97
N PRO A 507 14.91 -29.87 -22.88
CA PRO A 507 14.72 -29.72 -24.32
C PRO A 507 13.25 -29.66 -24.75
N ASN A 508 12.35 -30.34 -24.04
CA ASN A 508 10.91 -30.31 -24.34
C ASN A 508 10.29 -28.93 -24.03
N LYS A 509 10.77 -28.25 -22.98
CA LYS A 509 10.36 -26.87 -22.65
C LYS A 509 10.87 -25.88 -23.70
N PHE A 510 12.09 -26.05 -24.19
CA PHE A 510 12.61 -25.25 -25.30
C PHE A 510 11.76 -25.42 -26.58
N ARG A 511 11.40 -26.66 -26.94
CA ARG A 511 10.53 -26.96 -28.10
C ARG A 511 9.13 -26.36 -27.95
N ALA A 512 8.54 -26.40 -26.76
CA ALA A 512 7.24 -25.76 -26.49
C ALA A 512 7.33 -24.23 -26.60
N CYS A 513 8.40 -23.62 -26.06
CA CYS A 513 8.66 -22.19 -26.17
C CYS A 513 8.84 -21.75 -27.64
N GLU A 514 9.65 -22.47 -28.42
CA GLU A 514 9.84 -22.21 -29.85
C GLU A 514 8.51 -22.33 -30.63
N PHE A 515 7.71 -23.36 -30.34
CA PHE A 515 6.40 -23.55 -30.96
C PHE A 515 5.45 -22.39 -30.66
N LEU A 516 5.33 -21.99 -29.40
CA LEU A 516 4.46 -20.87 -28.98
C LEU A 516 4.90 -19.55 -29.63
N ILE A 517 6.21 -19.26 -29.65
CA ILE A 517 6.73 -18.06 -30.31
C ILE A 517 6.37 -18.06 -31.80
N ARG A 518 6.66 -19.14 -32.52
CA ARG A 518 6.35 -19.24 -33.96
C ARG A 518 4.85 -19.15 -34.24
N PHE A 519 4.02 -19.79 -33.41
CA PHE A 519 2.57 -19.75 -33.52
C PHE A 519 2.02 -18.32 -33.42
N HIS A 520 2.43 -17.57 -32.39
CA HIS A 520 1.99 -16.19 -32.17
C HIS A 520 2.58 -15.21 -33.21
N GLU A 521 3.86 -15.34 -33.58
CA GLU A 521 4.46 -14.48 -34.61
C GLU A 521 3.87 -14.73 -36.01
N GLN A 522 3.78 -16.00 -36.45
CA GLN A 522 3.48 -16.33 -37.85
C GLN A 522 1.99 -16.41 -38.15
N GLN A 523 1.15 -16.85 -37.20
CA GLN A 523 -0.29 -17.06 -37.45
C GLN A 523 -1.15 -15.88 -36.97
N ARG A 524 -0.65 -15.06 -36.04
CA ARG A 524 -1.41 -13.96 -35.42
C ARG A 524 -0.76 -12.59 -35.58
N GLY A 525 0.57 -12.52 -35.70
CA GLY A 525 1.30 -11.25 -35.67
C GLY A 525 1.33 -10.62 -34.27
N ASP A 526 1.15 -11.43 -33.23
CA ASP A 526 1.12 -10.98 -31.84
C ASP A 526 2.51 -10.54 -31.35
N LYS A 527 2.54 -9.62 -30.39
CA LYS A 527 3.76 -9.22 -29.67
C LYS A 527 3.99 -10.13 -28.49
N ILE A 528 5.23 -10.58 -28.31
CA ILE A 528 5.58 -11.62 -27.34
C ILE A 528 6.72 -11.11 -26.45
N ILE A 529 6.58 -11.32 -25.14
CA ILE A 529 7.68 -11.20 -24.17
C ILE A 529 7.88 -12.58 -23.55
N VAL A 530 9.13 -13.02 -23.44
CA VAL A 530 9.52 -14.24 -22.73
C VAL A 530 10.28 -13.82 -21.47
N PHE A 531 9.71 -14.08 -20.30
CA PHE A 531 10.36 -13.88 -19.02
C PHE A 531 11.11 -15.15 -18.59
N ALA A 532 12.31 -14.99 -18.03
CA ALA A 532 13.11 -16.07 -17.47
C ALA A 532 14.04 -15.54 -16.38
N ASP A 533 13.93 -16.08 -15.16
CA ASP A 533 14.69 -15.61 -13.99
C ASP A 533 16.17 -16.02 -14.04
N ASN A 534 16.48 -17.08 -14.78
CA ASN A 534 17.84 -17.61 -14.90
C ASN A 534 18.56 -17.04 -16.14
N LEU A 535 19.56 -16.19 -15.90
CA LEU A 535 20.32 -15.50 -16.96
C LEU A 535 21.03 -16.44 -17.95
N PHE A 536 21.55 -17.59 -17.48
CA PHE A 536 22.19 -18.57 -18.35
C PHE A 536 21.17 -19.16 -19.34
N ALA A 537 20.00 -19.53 -18.84
CA ALA A 537 18.91 -20.01 -19.69
C ALA A 537 18.40 -18.93 -20.65
N LEU A 538 18.18 -17.70 -20.18
CA LEU A 538 17.77 -16.58 -21.04
C LEU A 538 18.74 -16.38 -22.21
N THR A 539 20.04 -16.41 -21.93
CA THR A 539 21.11 -16.27 -22.93
C THR A 539 21.06 -17.39 -23.97
N GLU A 540 21.01 -18.65 -23.52
CA GLU A 540 20.93 -19.82 -24.39
C GLU A 540 19.66 -19.85 -25.26
N TYR A 541 18.51 -19.48 -24.70
CA TYR A 541 17.25 -19.41 -25.43
C TYR A 541 17.30 -18.28 -26.47
N ALA A 542 17.74 -17.08 -26.10
CA ALA A 542 17.84 -15.93 -27.00
C ALA A 542 18.80 -16.18 -28.17
N MET A 543 19.98 -16.77 -27.91
CA MET A 543 20.94 -17.12 -28.96
C MET A 543 20.40 -18.17 -29.93
N LYS A 544 19.78 -19.26 -29.43
CA LYS A 544 19.25 -20.34 -30.28
C LYS A 544 18.03 -19.90 -31.09
N LEU A 545 17.14 -19.12 -30.50
CA LEU A 545 15.94 -18.58 -31.16
C LEU A 545 16.24 -17.33 -32.01
N ARG A 546 17.46 -16.78 -31.91
CA ARG A 546 17.92 -15.54 -32.56
C ARG A 546 16.97 -14.36 -32.28
N LYS A 547 16.60 -14.18 -31.01
CA LYS A 547 15.74 -13.10 -30.53
C LYS A 547 16.54 -12.11 -29.67
N PRO A 548 16.17 -10.81 -29.65
CA PRO A 548 16.80 -9.86 -28.75
C PRO A 548 16.53 -10.23 -27.29
N MET A 549 17.46 -9.89 -26.40
CA MET A 549 17.32 -10.08 -24.96
C MET A 549 17.74 -8.81 -24.21
N ILE A 550 17.11 -8.58 -23.05
CA ILE A 550 17.43 -7.48 -22.13
C ILE A 550 17.71 -8.13 -20.77
N TYR A 551 18.83 -7.76 -20.14
CA TYR A 551 19.24 -8.26 -18.83
C TYR A 551 20.00 -7.18 -18.06
N GLY A 552 20.30 -7.42 -16.77
CA GLY A 552 20.81 -6.37 -15.86
C GLY A 552 22.12 -5.65 -16.26
N ALA A 553 22.90 -6.21 -17.19
CA ALA A 553 24.12 -5.56 -17.71
C ALA A 553 23.96 -4.93 -19.11
N THR A 554 22.76 -4.99 -19.71
CA THR A 554 22.44 -4.28 -20.96
C THR A 554 22.52 -2.77 -20.71
N ARG A 555 23.21 -2.01 -21.58
CA ARG A 555 23.45 -0.57 -21.36
C ARG A 555 22.16 0.24 -21.58
N LEU A 556 21.87 1.13 -20.63
CA LEU A 556 20.64 1.94 -20.57
C LEU A 556 20.52 3.00 -21.67
N SER A 557 21.61 3.41 -22.32
CA SER A 557 21.68 4.70 -23.03
C SER A 557 21.23 4.70 -24.50
N MET A 558 20.98 3.54 -25.11
CA MET A 558 20.49 3.46 -26.50
C MET A 558 19.82 2.11 -26.81
N ASP A 559 20.48 1.00 -26.49
CA ASP A 559 20.02 -0.34 -26.87
C ASP A 559 18.64 -0.67 -26.26
N ILE A 560 18.43 -0.38 -24.97
CA ILE A 560 17.16 -0.67 -24.29
C ILE A 560 16.02 0.17 -24.86
N TYR A 561 16.20 1.48 -25.05
CA TYR A 561 15.16 2.34 -25.62
C TYR A 561 14.83 1.95 -27.06
N HIS A 562 15.84 1.70 -27.90
CA HIS A 562 15.63 1.28 -29.29
C HIS A 562 14.96 -0.11 -29.38
N LEU A 563 15.29 -1.05 -28.49
CA LEU A 563 14.62 -2.35 -28.39
C LEU A 563 13.17 -2.21 -27.89
N LEU A 564 12.93 -1.39 -26.87
CA LEU A 564 11.58 -1.12 -26.37
C LEU A 564 10.73 -0.37 -27.41
N GLU A 565 11.31 0.50 -28.22
CA GLU A 565 10.62 1.21 -29.31
C GLU A 565 10.31 0.28 -30.49
N LEU A 566 11.22 -0.63 -30.84
CA LEU A 566 10.98 -1.71 -31.83
C LEU A 566 9.83 -2.63 -31.42
N VAL A 567 9.70 -2.94 -30.12
CA VAL A 567 8.63 -3.81 -29.61
C VAL A 567 7.35 -3.00 -29.28
N PHE A 568 7.45 -1.78 -28.80
CA PHE A 568 6.36 -0.92 -28.33
C PHE A 568 6.45 0.52 -28.87
N PRO A 569 6.26 0.76 -30.18
CA PRO A 569 6.40 2.09 -30.77
C PRO A 569 5.48 3.12 -30.11
N CYS A 570 4.23 2.77 -29.79
CA CYS A 570 3.29 3.67 -29.12
C CYS A 570 3.59 3.96 -27.63
N ALA A 571 4.55 3.26 -27.00
CA ALA A 571 4.93 3.51 -25.61
C ALA A 571 6.05 4.57 -25.50
N VAL A 572 6.79 4.81 -26.59
CA VAL A 572 7.93 5.75 -26.65
C VAL A 572 7.59 6.99 -27.47
N SER A 573 6.68 6.90 -28.45
CA SER A 573 6.29 7.97 -29.38
C SER A 573 5.55 9.19 -28.79
N HIS A 574 5.61 9.39 -27.47
CA HIS A 574 5.03 10.54 -26.77
C HIS A 574 5.98 11.14 -25.70
N GLN A 575 7.29 10.89 -25.81
CA GLN A 575 8.31 11.67 -25.08
C GLN A 575 8.56 13.03 -25.76
#